data_AF-A0A356BYG2-F1
#
_entry.id   AF-A0A356BYG2-F1
#
_cell.length_a   1.000
_cell.length_b   1.000
_cell.length_c   1.000
_cell.angle_alpha   90.00
_cell.angle_beta   90.00
_cell.angle_gamma   90.00
#
_symmetry.space_group_name_H-M   'P 1'
#
loop_
_entity.id
_entity.type
_entity.pdbx_description
1 polymer ?
#
loop_
_entity_poly.entity_id
_entity_poly.type
_entity_poly.pdbx_seq_one_letter_code
_entity_poly.pdbx_strand_id
1 'polypeptide(L)' 'MSYLNQIQHSLDYVEGHRTEPLTVEDLASQIGFSPYHYYRIFGAYVGIPVMEYVRRRRKIPYPCQRPSTKTYQID' A
#
# COMPACT_ATOMS: atom_id res chain seq x y z
N MET A 1 -1.06 -18.59 -2.79
CA MET A 1 -1.57 -17.20 -2.76
C MET A 1 -0.58 -16.32 -3.50
N SER A 2 -1.01 -15.57 -4.50
CA SER A 2 -0.12 -14.67 -5.24
C SER A 2 0.21 -13.44 -4.39
N TYR A 3 1.48 -13.05 -4.34
CA TYR A 3 1.93 -11.81 -3.69
C TYR A 3 1.14 -10.59 -4.15
N LEU A 4 0.70 -10.59 -5.42
CA LEU A 4 -0.13 -9.54 -6.01
C LEU A 4 -1.45 -9.35 -5.25
N ASN A 5 -2.14 -10.44 -4.91
CA ASN A 5 -3.42 -10.38 -4.16
C ASN A 5 -3.21 -9.87 -2.73
N GLN A 6 -2.10 -10.22 -2.09
CA GLN A 6 -1.78 -9.75 -0.74
C GLN A 6 -1.44 -8.26 -0.72
N ILE A 7 -0.66 -7.79 -1.70
CA ILE A 7 -0.37 -6.36 -1.85
C ILE A 7 -1.64 -5.58 -2.17
N GLN A 8 -2.50 -6.08 -3.06
CA GLN A 8 -3.78 -5.43 -3.34
C GLN A 8 -4.64 -5.31 -2.08
N HIS A 9 -4.77 -6.38 -1.30
CA HIS A 9 -5.53 -6.37 -0.05
C HIS A 9 -4.95 -5.38 0.98
N SER A 10 -3.63 -5.24 1.04
CA SER A 10 -2.98 -4.25 1.89
C SER A 10 -3.25 -2.81 1.43
N LEU A 11 -3.27 -2.56 0.11
CA LEU A 11 -3.63 -1.25 -0.45
C LEU A 11 -5.08 -0.89 -0.10
N ASP A 12 -6.01 -1.83 -0.25
CA ASP A 12 -7.43 -1.63 0.07
C ASP A 12 -7.62 -1.32 1.56
N TYR A 13 -6.82 -1.94 2.44
CA TYR A 13 -6.83 -1.64 3.86
C TYR A 13 -6.34 -0.22 4.19
N VAL A 14 -5.27 0.23 3.54
CA VAL A 14 -4.79 1.63 3.65
C VAL A 14 -5.86 2.62 3.18
N GLU A 15 -6.60 2.28 2.12
CA GLU A 15 -7.70 3.12 1.64
C GLU A 15 -8.90 3.15 2.60
N GLY A 16 -9.16 2.07 3.34
CA GLY A 16 -10.21 2.00 4.36
C GLY A 16 -9.87 2.71 5.68
N HIS A 17 -8.60 2.75 6.07
CA HIS A 17 -8.14 3.22 7.39
C HIS A 17 -7.40 4.57 7.35
N ARG A 18 -7.86 5.53 6.53
CA ARG A 18 -7.14 6.79 6.26
C ARG A 18 -7.02 7.74 7.45
N THR A 19 -7.85 7.56 8.47
CA THR A 19 -7.94 8.45 9.64
C THR A 19 -6.98 8.05 10.75
N GLU A 20 -6.48 6.81 10.73
CA GLU A 20 -5.63 6.25 11.77
C GLU A 20 -4.14 6.30 11.38
N PRO A 21 -3.23 6.38 12.37
CA PRO A 21 -1.81 6.28 12.12
C PRO A 21 -1.45 4.85 11.70
N LEU A 22 -1.48 4.57 10.40
CA LEU A 22 -1.02 3.31 9.82
C LEU A 22 0.51 3.23 9.84
N THR A 23 1.04 2.18 10.44
CA THR A 23 2.47 1.83 10.39
C THR A 23 2.75 0.73 9.38
N VAL A 24 4.02 0.53 9.01
CA VAL A 24 4.41 -0.57 8.12
C VAL A 24 4.17 -1.92 8.79
N GLU A 25 4.36 -1.96 10.10
CA GLU A 25 4.18 -3.10 10.97
C GLU A 25 2.73 -3.58 10.98
N ASP A 26 1.76 -2.65 11.04
CA ASP A 26 0.33 -2.98 10.97
C ASP A 26 -0.02 -3.62 9.63
N LEU A 27 0.45 -3.01 8.53
CA LEU A 27 0.19 -3.48 7.18
C LEU A 27 0.83 -4.83 6.89
N ALA A 28 2.06 -5.03 7.37
CA ALA A 28 2.76 -6.30 7.25
C ALA A 28 2.08 -7.40 8.07
N SER A 29 1.67 -7.08 9.31
CA SER A 29 0.97 -8.02 10.19
C SER A 29 -0.36 -8.49 9.62
N GLN A 30 -1.10 -7.60 8.96
CA GLN A 30 -2.39 -7.91 8.33
C GLN A 30 -2.30 -9.01 7.27
N ILE A 31 -1.22 -9.01 6.48
CA ILE A 31 -0.98 -9.98 5.40
C ILE A 31 -0.05 -11.13 5.81
N GLY A 32 0.38 -11.17 7.08
CA GLY A 32 1.25 -12.20 7.63
C GLY A 32 2.71 -12.11 7.17
N PHE A 33 3.19 -10.91 6.85
CA PHE A 33 4.57 -10.67 6.44
C PHE A 33 5.39 -10.00 7.53
N SER A 34 6.71 -10.23 7.47
CA SER A 34 7.63 -9.39 8.23
C SER A 34 7.67 -7.98 7.62
N PRO A 35 7.84 -6.93 8.43
CA PRO A 35 7.91 -5.54 7.93
C PRO A 35 8.98 -5.37 6.83
N TYR A 36 10.11 -6.05 6.97
CA TYR A 36 11.20 -6.03 5.99
C TYR A 36 10.81 -6.69 4.66
N HIS A 37 10.14 -7.85 4.70
CA HIS A 37 9.68 -8.53 3.49
C HIS A 37 8.62 -7.70 2.77
N TYR A 38 7.69 -7.15 3.54
CA TYR A 38 6.65 -6.28 3.03
C TYR A 38 7.23 -5.02 2.37
N TYR A 39 8.22 -4.36 2.98
CA TYR A 39 8.86 -3.18 2.38
C TYR A 39 9.46 -3.47 0.99
N ARG A 40 10.15 -4.60 0.85
CA ARG A 40 10.77 -5.02 -0.42
C ARG A 40 9.75 -5.36 -1.49
N ILE A 41 8.73 -6.15 -1.13
CA ILE A 41 7.69 -6.55 -2.07
C ILE A 41 6.85 -5.33 -2.45
N PHE A 42 6.38 -4.55 -1.49
CA PHE A 42 5.57 -3.37 -1.77
C PHE A 42 6.27 -2.41 -2.74
N GLY A 43 7.55 -2.10 -2.51
CA GLY A 43 8.33 -1.27 -3.42
C GLY A 43 8.48 -1.88 -4.82
N ALA A 44 8.66 -3.20 -4.93
CA ALA A 44 8.76 -3.89 -6.21
C ALA A 44 7.44 -3.87 -7.00
N TYR A 45 6.28 -3.95 -6.33
CA TYR A 45 4.96 -3.97 -6.98
C TYR A 45 4.39 -2.57 -7.22
N VAL A 46 4.57 -1.64 -6.29
CA VAL A 46 3.95 -0.29 -6.29
C VAL A 46 4.92 0.77 -6.83
N GLY A 47 6.21 0.46 -6.95
CA GLY A 47 7.24 1.37 -7.46
C GLY A 47 7.61 2.52 -6.52
N ILE A 48 6.98 2.62 -5.35
CA ILE A 48 7.30 3.61 -4.31
C ILE A 48 7.33 2.97 -2.92
N PRO A 49 8.10 3.53 -1.96
CA PRO A 49 8.10 3.06 -0.59
C PRO A 49 6.72 3.14 0.07
N VAL A 50 6.38 2.15 0.89
CA VAL A 50 5.09 2.09 1.60
C VAL A 50 4.82 3.33 2.46
N MET A 51 5.83 3.85 3.17
CA MET A 51 5.66 5.05 3.99
C MET A 51 5.42 6.29 3.14
N GLU A 52 6.00 6.36 1.94
CA GLU A 52 5.73 7.43 0.99
C GLU A 52 4.30 7.32 0.46
N TYR A 53 3.83 6.10 0.18
CA TYR A 53 2.43 5.84 -0.20
C TYR A 53 1.45 6.31 0.89
N VAL A 54 1.65 5.88 2.14
CA VAL A 54 0.79 6.27 3.29
C VAL A 54 0.81 7.79 3.50
N ARG A 55 1.98 8.43 3.44
CA ARG A 55 2.12 9.89 3.56
C ARG A 55 1.38 10.63 2.45
N ARG A 56 1.47 10.18 1.20
CA ARG A 56 0.74 10.75 0.06
C ARG A 56 -0.77 10.62 0.27
N ARG A 57 -1.25 9.47 0.74
CA ARG A 57 -2.68 9.23 1.00
C ARG A 57 -3.26 10.12 2.10
N ARG A 58 -2.45 10.43 3.13
CA ARG A 58 -2.84 11.33 4.24
C ARG A 58 -2.84 12.81 3.83
N LYS A 59 -1.92 13.21 2.95
CA LYS A 59 -1.74 14.62 2.51
C LYS A 59 -2.73 15.11 1.45
N ILE A 60 -3.83 14.41 1.16
CA ILE A 60 -4.79 14.82 0.12
C ILE A 60 -6.01 15.50 0.75
N PRO A 61 -6.13 16.84 0.75
CA PRO A 61 -7.36 17.55 1.11
C PRO A 61 -8.34 17.72 -0.07
N TYR A 62 -8.11 17.10 -1.24
CA TYR A 62 -8.94 17.33 -2.44
C TYR A 62 -9.58 16.05 -3.01
N PRO A 63 -10.90 16.08 -3.35
CA PRO A 63 -11.66 14.94 -3.82
C PRO A 63 -11.53 14.75 -5.34
N CYS A 64 -10.38 14.35 -5.87
CA CYS A 64 -10.33 13.85 -7.26
C CYS A 64 -9.04 13.11 -7.64
N GLN A 65 -8.45 12.30 -6.76
CA GLN A 65 -7.51 11.28 -7.23
C GLN A 65 -7.78 9.97 -6.52
N ARG A 66 -8.75 9.21 -7.03
CA ARG A 66 -8.53 7.76 -7.10
C ARG A 66 -7.35 7.61 -8.05
N PRO A 67 -6.18 7.12 -7.62
CA PRO A 67 -5.24 6.61 -8.60
C PRO A 67 -6.00 5.50 -9.32
N SER A 68 -6.42 5.77 -10.55
CA SER A 68 -6.92 4.75 -11.44
C SER A 68 -5.81 3.72 -11.55
N THR A 69 -5.90 2.63 -10.80
CA THR A 69 -5.01 1.47 -10.91
C THR A 69 -5.31 0.76 -12.21
N LYS A 70 -5.00 1.43 -13.32
CA LYS A 70 -4.69 0.82 -14.59
C LYS A 70 -3.31 1.37 -14.92
N THR A 71 -2.36 0.47 -15.13
CA THR A 71 -0.92 0.71 -15.36
C THR A 71 -0.05 0.76 -14.09
N TYR A 72 0.00 -0.35 -13.36
CA TYR A 72 1.32 -0.87 -12.97
C TYR A 72 1.62 -1.97 -13.97
N GLN A 73 2.28 -1.60 -15.09
CA GLN A 73 2.79 -2.60 -16.03
C GLN A 73 3.84 -3.42 -15.29
N ILE A 74 3.56 -4.70 -15.16
CA ILE A 74 4.56 -5.73 -14.91
C ILE A 74 4.42 -6.62 -16.15
N ASP A 75 5.22 -6.32 -17.17
CA ASP A 75 5.59 -7.31 -18.18
C ASP A 75 6.42 -8.42 -17.50
#